data_AF-A0A1U9VEM5-F1
#
_entry.id   AF-A0A1U9VEM5-F1
#
_cell.length_a   1.000
_cell.length_b   1.000
_cell.length_c   1.000
_cell.angle_alpha   90.00
_cell.angle_beta   90.00
_cell.angle_gamma   90.00
#
_symmetry.space_group_name_H-M   'P 1'
#
loop_
_entity.id
_entity.type
_entity.pdbx_description
1 polymer ?
#
loop_
_entity_poly.entity_id
_entity_poly.type
_entity_poly.pdbx_seq_one_letter_code
_entity_poly.pdbx_strand_id
1 'polypeptide(L)'
;MGAGVAANTVGSYFSAQQQKTALGAQAGIDDINARMAESGAQSALYQGQQQEIASRMRTAQLKSSQRTALAANGVDLGSDSAVNVLTSTDVMGGIDANTIAANAVRAAFGYRTQATNFQNDALMKRASASAISPIGSAAGTLLSSAGQVAGNWYLMKKNGLFDTPASSGSGSDMGFNIGKDLG
;
A
#
# COMPACT_ATOMS: atom_id res chain seq x y z
N MET A 1 -19.29 42.17 5.29
CA MET A 1 -19.27 40.77 4.80
C MET A 1 -18.69 39.89 5.89
N GLY A 2 -19.52 39.22 6.69
CA GLY A 2 -19.10 38.51 7.91
C GLY A 2 -19.77 37.14 8.11
N ALA A 3 -20.18 36.47 7.02
CA ALA A 3 -20.95 35.23 7.06
C ALA A 3 -20.25 34.04 6.37
N GLY A 4 -18.92 34.09 6.18
CA GLY A 4 -18.17 33.04 5.47
C GLY A 4 -17.47 32.00 6.36
N VAL A 5 -17.25 32.30 7.64
CA VAL A 5 -16.36 31.49 8.50
C VAL A 5 -17.11 30.31 9.15
N ALA A 6 -18.43 30.42 9.37
CA ALA A 6 -19.24 29.35 9.95
C ALA A 6 -19.64 28.25 8.95
N ALA A 7 -19.68 28.55 7.64
CA ALA A 7 -19.97 27.55 6.61
C ALA A 7 -18.81 26.55 6.43
N ASN A 8 -17.56 26.99 6.67
CA ASN A 8 -16.36 26.17 6.51
C ASN A 8 -16.17 25.14 7.62
N THR A 9 -16.68 25.37 8.83
CA THR A 9 -16.55 24.42 9.95
C THR A 9 -17.49 23.21 9.81
N VAL A 10 -18.74 23.43 9.38
CA VAL A 10 -19.68 22.32 9.08
C VAL A 10 -19.19 21.49 7.89
N GLY A 11 -18.70 22.14 6.83
CA GLY A 11 -18.11 21.45 5.68
C GLY A 11 -16.90 20.58 6.05
N SER A 12 -16.03 21.07 6.94
CA SER A 12 -14.85 20.32 7.40
C SER A 12 -15.19 19.07 8.23
N TYR A 13 -16.30 19.09 8.98
CA TYR A 13 -16.76 17.93 9.74
C TYR A 13 -17.32 16.85 8.81
N PHE A 14 -18.17 17.24 7.85
CA PHE A 14 -18.72 16.31 6.86
C PHE A 14 -17.62 15.71 5.98
N SER A 15 -16.64 16.51 5.54
CA SER A 15 -15.52 16.01 4.73
C SER A 15 -14.62 15.05 5.51
N ALA A 16 -14.33 15.34 6.79
CA ALA A 16 -13.58 14.44 7.67
C ALA A 16 -14.29 13.10 7.88
N GLN A 17 -15.61 13.13 8.11
CA GLN A 17 -16.40 11.90 8.28
C GLN A 17 -16.47 11.07 6.99
N GLN A 18 -16.60 11.72 5.84
CA GLN A 18 -16.52 11.05 4.53
C GLN A 18 -15.14 10.42 4.31
N GLN A 19 -14.06 11.13 4.62
CA GLN A 19 -12.70 10.61 4.49
C GLN A 19 -12.46 9.40 5.39
N LYS A 20 -12.95 9.44 6.64
CA LYS A 20 -12.91 8.31 7.57
C LYS A 20 -13.66 7.09 7.01
N THR A 21 -14.84 7.30 6.45
CA THR A 21 -15.67 6.24 5.87
C THR A 21 -14.99 5.63 4.64
N ALA A 22 -14.43 6.45 3.76
CA ALA A 22 -13.70 6.02 2.58
C ALA A 22 -12.46 5.18 2.95
N LEU A 23 -11.68 5.62 3.93
CA LEU A 23 -10.53 4.86 4.43
C LEU A 23 -10.94 3.52 5.06
N GLY A 24 -12.06 3.49 5.78
CA GLY A 24 -12.61 2.25 6.34
C GLY A 24 -13.05 1.27 5.25
N ALA A 25 -13.73 1.76 4.20
CA ALA A 25 -14.10 0.93 3.05
C ALA A 25 -12.87 0.38 2.32
N GLN A 26 -11.85 1.22 2.09
CA GLN A 26 -10.60 0.80 1.47
C GLN A 26 -9.88 -0.27 2.29
N ALA A 27 -9.82 -0.11 3.62
CA ALA A 27 -9.26 -1.12 4.51
C ALA A 27 -10.04 -2.46 4.45
N GLY A 28 -11.37 -2.40 4.28
CA GLY A 28 -12.19 -3.59 4.08
C GLY A 28 -11.87 -4.31 2.76
N ILE A 29 -11.61 -3.57 1.68
CA ILE A 29 -11.16 -4.13 0.40
C ILE A 29 -9.80 -4.81 0.56
N ASP A 30 -8.87 -4.18 1.28
CA ASP A 30 -7.55 -4.78 1.52
C ASP A 30 -7.64 -6.06 2.35
N ASP A 31 -8.52 -6.12 3.36
CA ASP A 31 -8.78 -7.36 4.12
C ASP A 31 -9.32 -8.49 3.22
N ILE A 32 -10.19 -8.17 2.25
CA ILE A 32 -10.68 -9.13 1.26
C ILE A 32 -9.51 -9.60 0.37
N ASN A 33 -8.68 -8.68 -0.11
CA ASN A 33 -7.50 -9.00 -0.90
C ASN A 33 -6.51 -9.87 -0.13
N ALA A 34 -6.31 -9.62 1.16
CA ALA A 34 -5.48 -10.44 2.03
C ALA A 34 -6.01 -11.88 2.14
N ARG A 35 -7.33 -12.05 2.31
CA ARG A 35 -7.97 -13.38 2.36
C ARG A 35 -7.90 -14.11 1.03
N MET A 36 -8.04 -13.40 -0.08
CA MET A 36 -7.87 -13.98 -1.42
C MET A 36 -6.43 -14.45 -1.63
N ALA A 37 -5.44 -13.64 -1.23
CA ALA A 37 -4.04 -14.02 -1.29
C ALA A 37 -3.74 -15.24 -0.41
N GLU A 38 -4.24 -15.31 0.84
CA GLU A 38 -4.07 -16.50 1.68
C GLU A 38 -4.72 -17.75 1.06
N SER A 39 -5.91 -17.61 0.47
CA SER A 39 -6.56 -18.71 -0.28
C SER A 39 -5.69 -19.17 -1.45
N GLY A 40 -5.06 -18.23 -2.15
CA GLY A 40 -4.06 -18.51 -3.19
C GLY A 40 -2.86 -19.29 -2.67
N ALA A 41 -2.35 -18.92 -1.48
CA ALA A 41 -1.26 -19.64 -0.83
C ALA A 41 -1.62 -21.10 -0.51
N GLN A 42 -2.81 -21.32 0.06
CA GLN A 42 -3.32 -22.66 0.38
C GLN A 42 -3.50 -23.51 -0.89
N SER A 43 -4.05 -22.92 -1.96
CA SER A 43 -4.21 -23.58 -3.25
C SER A 43 -2.85 -23.98 -3.84
N ALA A 44 -1.84 -23.10 -3.77
CA ALA A 44 -0.49 -23.41 -4.25
C ALA A 44 0.15 -24.57 -3.48
N LEU A 45 -0.01 -24.63 -2.15
CA LEU A 45 0.46 -25.75 -1.34
C LEU A 45 -0.26 -27.06 -1.70
N TYR A 46 -1.59 -27.00 -1.84
CA TYR A 46 -2.38 -28.18 -2.22
C TYR A 46 -1.99 -28.72 -3.60
N GLN A 47 -1.82 -27.84 -4.59
CA GLN A 47 -1.33 -28.23 -5.92
C GLN A 47 0.07 -28.84 -5.84
N GLY A 48 0.97 -28.27 -5.04
CA GLY A 48 2.29 -28.82 -4.77
C GLY A 48 2.25 -30.22 -4.19
N GLN A 49 1.40 -30.44 -3.18
CA GLN A 49 1.21 -31.76 -2.56
C GLN A 49 0.72 -32.81 -3.57
N GLN A 50 -0.25 -32.45 -4.42
CA GLN A 50 -0.75 -33.35 -5.46
C GLN A 50 0.34 -33.70 -6.48
N GLN A 51 1.15 -32.72 -6.89
CA GLN A 51 2.27 -32.93 -7.80
C GLN A 51 3.37 -33.80 -7.15
N GLU A 52 3.62 -33.61 -5.86
CA GLU A 52 4.58 -34.39 -5.09
C GLU A 52 4.15 -35.87 -5.03
N ILE A 53 2.89 -36.13 -4.71
CA ILE A 53 2.30 -37.48 -4.70
C ILE A 53 2.45 -38.12 -6.09
N ALA A 54 2.11 -37.39 -7.16
CA ALA A 54 2.24 -37.90 -8.52
C ALA A 54 3.69 -38.18 -8.93
N SER A 55 4.65 -37.37 -8.47
CA SER A 55 6.08 -37.61 -8.67
C SER A 55 6.54 -38.88 -7.94
N ARG A 56 6.22 -39.00 -6.65
CA ARG A 56 6.55 -40.19 -5.85
C ARG A 56 5.95 -41.48 -6.43
N MET A 57 4.72 -41.43 -6.94
CA MET A 57 4.09 -42.58 -7.62
C MET A 57 4.85 -42.98 -8.90
N ARG A 58 5.30 -42.01 -9.71
CA ARG A 58 6.13 -42.29 -10.89
C ARG A 58 7.47 -42.91 -10.49
N THR A 59 8.12 -42.40 -9.45
CA THR A 59 9.35 -42.99 -8.91
C THR A 59 9.11 -44.43 -8.43
N ALA A 60 8.03 -44.69 -7.71
CA ALA A 60 7.69 -46.03 -7.23
C ALA A 60 7.44 -47.01 -8.38
N GLN A 61 6.75 -46.57 -9.43
CA GLN A 61 6.53 -47.37 -10.64
C GLN A 61 7.86 -47.67 -11.37
N LEU A 62 8.72 -46.66 -11.53
CA LEU A 62 10.05 -46.84 -12.14
C LEU A 62 10.92 -47.79 -11.33
N LYS A 63 10.94 -47.65 -10.00
CA LYS A 63 11.66 -48.57 -9.13
C LYS A 63 11.12 -49.99 -9.24
N SER A 64 9.80 -50.14 -9.32
CA SER A 64 9.15 -51.45 -9.47
C SER A 64 9.50 -52.11 -10.80
N SER A 65 9.50 -51.35 -11.91
CA SER A 65 9.90 -51.86 -13.22
C SER A 65 11.39 -52.24 -13.25
N GLN A 66 12.25 -51.45 -12.61
CA GLN A 66 13.68 -51.79 -12.43
C GLN A 66 13.85 -53.09 -11.65
N ARG A 67 13.13 -53.29 -10.54
CA ARG A 67 13.17 -54.55 -9.77
C ARG A 67 12.73 -55.76 -10.59
N THR A 68 11.63 -55.63 -11.34
CA THR A 68 11.15 -56.70 -12.24
C THR A 68 12.16 -57.00 -13.33
N ALA A 69 12.78 -55.99 -13.94
CA ALA A 69 13.80 -56.17 -14.96
C ALA A 69 15.05 -56.87 -14.40
N LEU A 70 15.54 -56.46 -13.23
CA LEU A 70 16.67 -57.10 -12.56
C LEU A 70 16.37 -58.57 -12.25
N ALA A 71 15.17 -58.86 -11.69
CA ALA A 71 14.74 -60.23 -11.41
C ALA A 71 14.60 -61.08 -12.68
N ALA A 72 14.04 -60.52 -13.77
CA ALA A 72 13.90 -61.21 -15.05
C ALA A 72 15.25 -61.52 -15.72
N ASN A 73 16.26 -60.68 -15.50
CA ASN A 73 17.62 -60.91 -15.96
C ASN A 73 18.46 -61.77 -15.00
N GLY A 74 17.87 -62.31 -13.93
CA GLY A 74 18.56 -63.15 -12.96
C GLY A 74 19.58 -62.39 -12.09
N VAL A 75 19.50 -61.06 -12.04
CA VAL A 75 20.36 -60.24 -11.19
C VAL A 75 19.86 -60.31 -9.76
N ASP A 76 20.75 -60.68 -8.83
CA ASP A 76 20.45 -60.63 -7.41
C ASP A 76 20.14 -59.17 -7.00
N LEU A 77 18.94 -58.95 -6.46
CA LEU A 77 18.49 -57.64 -5.98
C LEU A 77 19.33 -57.16 -4.78
N GLY A 78 20.03 -58.07 -4.10
CA GLY A 78 20.98 -57.77 -3.03
C GLY A 78 22.39 -57.43 -3.51
N SER A 79 22.67 -57.55 -4.82
CA SER A 79 23.98 -57.15 -5.36
C SER A 79 24.17 -55.64 -5.29
N ASP A 80 25.41 -55.20 -5.02
CA ASP A 80 25.74 -53.77 -4.87
C ASP A 80 25.30 -52.94 -6.08
N SER A 81 25.40 -53.47 -7.29
CA SER A 81 24.96 -52.77 -8.51
C SER A 81 23.44 -52.59 -8.57
N ALA A 82 22.66 -53.63 -8.24
CA ALA A 82 21.20 -53.56 -8.17
C ALA A 82 20.74 -52.57 -7.07
N VAL A 83 21.35 -52.65 -5.88
CA VAL A 83 21.06 -51.75 -4.76
C VAL A 83 21.39 -50.31 -5.13
N ASN A 84 22.54 -50.05 -5.77
CA ASN A 84 22.94 -48.71 -6.19
C ASN A 84 21.96 -48.09 -7.19
N VAL A 85 21.46 -48.86 -8.17
CA VAL A 85 20.48 -48.36 -9.14
C VAL A 85 19.15 -48.01 -8.45
N LEU A 86 18.63 -48.90 -7.62
CA LEU A 86 17.36 -48.68 -6.90
C LEU A 86 17.46 -47.51 -5.91
N THR A 87 18.59 -47.39 -5.21
CA THR A 87 18.88 -46.28 -4.30
C THR A 87 19.03 -44.97 -5.06
N SER A 88 19.69 -44.97 -6.21
CA SER A 88 19.78 -43.78 -7.07
C SER A 88 18.40 -43.31 -7.53
N THR A 89 17.52 -44.24 -7.90
CA THR A 89 16.12 -43.93 -8.24
C THR A 89 15.37 -43.31 -7.07
N ASP A 90 15.54 -43.83 -5.84
CA ASP A 90 14.93 -43.25 -4.64
C ASP A 90 15.44 -41.83 -4.37
N VAL A 91 16.76 -41.62 -4.48
CA VAL A 91 17.39 -40.29 -4.27
C VAL A 91 16.88 -39.29 -5.30
N MET A 92 16.84 -39.66 -6.57
CA MET A 92 16.33 -38.79 -7.64
C MET A 92 14.85 -38.47 -7.43
N GLY A 93 14.03 -39.47 -7.09
CA GLY A 93 12.62 -39.23 -6.76
C GLY A 93 12.42 -38.35 -5.52
N GLY A 94 13.29 -38.48 -4.52
CA GLY A 94 13.31 -37.60 -3.34
C GLY A 94 13.67 -36.15 -3.71
N ILE A 95 14.66 -35.95 -4.59
CA ILE A 95 15.03 -34.63 -5.11
C ILE A 95 13.87 -34.01 -5.89
N ASP A 96 13.20 -34.77 -6.74
CA ASP A 96 12.03 -34.30 -7.50
C ASP A 96 10.88 -33.88 -6.57
N ALA A 97 10.54 -34.74 -5.60
CA ALA A 97 9.52 -34.44 -4.60
C ALA A 97 9.84 -33.18 -3.78
N ASN A 98 11.08 -33.06 -3.30
CA ASN A 98 11.54 -31.90 -2.55
C ASN A 98 11.54 -30.62 -3.40
N THR A 99 11.89 -30.73 -4.68
CA THR A 99 11.86 -29.60 -5.62
C THR A 99 10.43 -29.10 -5.81
N ILE A 100 9.47 -30.01 -5.99
CA ILE A 100 8.04 -29.68 -6.09
C ILE A 100 7.55 -29.00 -4.82
N ALA A 101 7.84 -29.59 -3.65
CA ALA A 101 7.46 -29.01 -2.36
C ALA A 101 8.06 -27.62 -2.15
N ALA A 102 9.35 -27.44 -2.47
CA ALA A 102 10.03 -26.15 -2.37
C ALA A 102 9.42 -25.10 -3.31
N ASN A 103 9.06 -25.47 -4.54
CA ASN A 103 8.37 -24.57 -5.48
C ASN A 103 7.01 -24.14 -4.94
N ALA A 104 6.23 -25.08 -4.41
CA ALA A 104 4.92 -24.80 -3.82
C ALA A 104 5.01 -23.89 -2.59
N VAL A 105 5.97 -24.14 -1.70
CA VAL A 105 6.23 -23.29 -0.52
C VAL A 105 6.66 -21.88 -0.95
N ARG A 106 7.53 -21.74 -1.96
CA ARG A 106 7.91 -20.41 -2.47
C ARG A 106 6.72 -19.65 -3.06
N ALA A 107 5.86 -20.32 -3.83
CA ALA A 107 4.65 -19.71 -4.35
C ALA A 107 3.71 -19.26 -3.21
N ALA A 108 3.47 -20.14 -2.25
CA ALA A 108 2.64 -19.85 -1.08
C ALA A 108 3.20 -18.69 -0.23
N PHE A 109 4.51 -18.65 -0.05
CA PHE A 109 5.18 -17.55 0.65
C PHE A 109 4.98 -16.20 -0.07
N GLY A 110 5.06 -16.19 -1.41
CA GLY A 110 4.77 -14.99 -2.21
C GLY A 110 3.34 -14.48 -1.98
N TYR A 111 2.35 -15.37 -2.00
CA TYR A 111 0.97 -15.02 -1.70
C TYR A 111 0.78 -14.53 -0.26
N ARG A 112 1.38 -15.18 0.73
CA ARG A 112 1.32 -14.75 2.14
C ARG A 112 1.97 -13.40 2.38
N THR A 113 3.04 -13.11 1.66
CA THR A 113 3.69 -11.79 1.68
C THR A 113 2.74 -10.72 1.15
N GLN A 114 2.05 -10.99 0.03
CA GLN A 114 1.02 -10.08 -0.48
C GLN A 114 -0.13 -9.91 0.53
N ALA A 115 -0.58 -10.99 1.16
CA ALA A 115 -1.62 -10.92 2.20
C ALA A 115 -1.19 -10.03 3.38
N THR A 116 0.06 -10.16 3.83
CA THR A 116 0.63 -9.35 4.90
C THR A 116 0.70 -7.87 4.50
N ASN A 117 1.08 -7.57 3.25
CA ASN A 117 1.10 -6.20 2.75
C ASN A 117 -0.31 -5.57 2.75
N PHE A 118 -1.32 -6.29 2.27
CA PHE A 118 -2.70 -5.82 2.32
C PHE A 118 -3.20 -5.61 3.76
N GLN A 119 -2.87 -6.52 4.68
CA GLN A 119 -3.19 -6.35 6.09
C GLN A 119 -2.54 -5.10 6.68
N ASN A 120 -1.27 -4.84 6.36
CA ASN A 120 -0.57 -3.64 6.81
C ASN A 120 -1.20 -2.37 6.24
N ASP A 121 -1.56 -2.37 4.95
CA ASP A 121 -2.27 -1.25 4.32
C ASP A 121 -3.63 -0.99 4.97
N ALA A 122 -4.41 -2.05 5.25
CA ALA A 122 -5.68 -1.95 5.95
C ALA A 122 -5.51 -1.33 7.33
N LEU A 123 -4.49 -1.78 8.07
CA LEU A 123 -4.16 -1.31 9.41
C LEU A 123 -3.74 0.16 9.38
N MET A 124 -2.91 0.57 8.42
CA MET A 124 -2.52 1.96 8.21
C MET A 124 -3.72 2.85 7.84
N LYS A 125 -4.62 2.38 6.96
CA LYS A 125 -5.84 3.11 6.57
C LYS A 125 -6.79 3.28 7.77
N ARG A 126 -6.95 2.25 8.59
CA ARG A 126 -7.71 2.32 9.85
C ARG A 126 -7.07 3.24 10.88
N ALA A 127 -5.75 3.21 11.00
CA ALA A 127 -5.01 4.13 11.87
C ALA A 127 -5.19 5.58 11.41
N SER A 128 -5.09 5.84 10.10
CA SER A 128 -5.34 7.14 9.50
C SER A 128 -6.78 7.60 9.72
N ALA A 129 -7.75 6.71 9.52
CA ALA A 129 -9.17 6.97 9.78
C ALA A 129 -9.44 7.30 11.26
N SER A 130 -8.67 6.71 12.18
CA SER A 130 -8.76 6.96 13.63
C SER A 130 -8.06 8.26 14.03
N ALA A 131 -6.99 8.63 13.33
CA ALA A 131 -6.25 9.88 13.52
C ALA A 131 -7.02 11.11 13.01
N ILE A 132 -7.98 10.93 12.09
CA ILE A 132 -8.95 11.97 11.71
C ILE A 132 -9.91 12.19 12.89
N SER A 133 -9.47 13.05 13.83
CA SER A 133 -10.28 13.51 14.95
C SER A 133 -10.91 14.86 14.61
N PRO A 134 -12.26 14.98 14.60
CA PRO A 134 -12.94 16.24 14.29
C PRO A 134 -12.56 17.39 15.26
N ILE A 135 -12.12 17.09 16.48
CA ILE A 135 -11.61 18.10 17.44
C ILE A 135 -10.23 18.62 17.03
N GLY A 136 -9.33 17.75 16.56
CA GLY A 136 -7.98 18.15 16.13
C GLY A 136 -8.00 18.95 14.82
N SER A 137 -8.86 18.55 13.88
CA SER A 137 -9.11 19.30 12.65
C SER A 137 -9.70 20.68 12.94
N ALA A 138 -10.65 20.77 13.88
CA ALA A 138 -11.22 22.05 14.30
C ALA A 138 -10.18 22.97 14.98
N ALA A 139 -9.34 22.43 15.86
CA ALA A 139 -8.28 23.20 16.54
C ALA A 139 -7.21 23.72 15.58
N GLY A 140 -6.75 22.88 14.63
CA GLY A 140 -5.79 23.30 13.60
C GLY A 140 -6.37 24.36 12.65
N THR A 141 -7.66 24.27 12.30
CA THR A 141 -8.34 25.27 11.46
C THR A 141 -8.52 26.60 12.21
N LEU A 142 -8.83 26.57 13.51
CA LEU A 142 -8.90 27.77 14.36
C LEU A 142 -7.54 28.45 14.52
N LEU A 143 -6.46 27.69 14.74
CA LEU A 143 -5.11 28.24 14.83
C LEU A 143 -4.61 28.80 13.49
N SER A 144 -4.86 28.08 12.39
CA SER A 144 -4.51 28.54 11.04
C SER A 144 -5.26 29.80 10.64
N SER A 145 -6.56 29.88 10.91
CA SER A 145 -7.34 31.10 10.65
C SER A 145 -6.87 32.28 11.52
N ALA A 146 -6.58 32.06 12.81
CA ALA A 146 -5.99 33.10 13.64
C ALA A 146 -4.62 33.58 13.11
N GLY A 147 -3.78 32.66 12.63
CA GLY A 147 -2.49 32.97 12.01
C GLY A 147 -2.59 33.72 10.68
N GLN A 148 -3.57 33.38 9.83
CA GLN A 148 -3.81 34.09 8.56
C GLN A 148 -4.36 35.51 8.78
N VAL A 149 -5.23 35.72 9.78
CA VAL A 149 -5.73 37.06 10.12
C VAL A 149 -4.62 37.91 10.75
N ALA A 150 -3.81 37.32 11.65
CA ALA A 150 -2.65 38.01 12.22
C ALA A 150 -1.58 38.35 11.17
N GLY A 151 -1.30 37.43 10.25
CA GLY A 151 -0.39 37.64 9.13
C GLY A 151 -0.87 38.72 8.17
N ASN A 152 -2.16 38.72 7.81
CA ASN A 152 -2.75 39.77 6.96
C ASN A 152 -2.79 41.13 7.65
N TRP A 153 -3.09 41.19 8.95
CA TRP A 153 -3.05 42.45 9.70
C TRP A 153 -1.63 42.99 9.82
N TYR A 154 -0.65 42.11 10.07
CA TYR A 154 0.76 42.48 10.13
C TYR A 154 1.30 42.93 8.77
N LEU A 155 0.93 42.25 7.68
CA LEU A 155 1.26 42.64 6.30
C LEU A 155 0.56 43.94 5.89
N MET A 156 -0.72 44.15 6.25
CA MET A 156 -1.43 45.42 5.99
C MET A 156 -0.84 46.58 6.78
N LYS A 157 -0.43 46.36 8.03
CA LYS A 157 0.27 47.34 8.86
C LYS A 157 1.66 47.65 8.30
N LYS A 158 2.39 46.64 7.83
CA LYS A 158 3.73 46.79 7.24
C LYS A 158 3.70 47.42 5.85
N ASN A 159 2.63 47.21 5.08
CA ASN A 159 2.40 47.80 3.76
C ASN A 159 1.69 49.18 3.83
N GLY A 160 1.56 49.78 5.02
CA GLY A 160 1.13 51.18 5.18
C GLY A 160 -0.34 51.46 4.89
N LEU A 161 -1.21 50.43 4.80
CA LEU A 161 -2.60 50.62 4.40
C LEU A 161 -3.49 51.30 5.47
N PHE A 162 -2.97 51.49 6.68
CA PHE A 162 -3.61 52.23 7.77
C PHE A 162 -3.03 53.63 7.98
N ASP A 163 -2.07 54.04 7.15
CA ASP A 163 -1.40 55.35 7.23
C ASP A 163 -1.80 56.29 6.08
N THR A 164 -3.05 56.18 5.60
CA THR A 164 -3.67 57.27 4.82
C THR A 164 -4.56 58.08 5.75
N PRO A 165 -4.06 59.18 6.37
CA PRO A 165 -4.96 60.20 6.88
C PRO A 165 -5.69 60.82 5.68
N ALA A 166 -7.01 60.94 5.79
CA ALA A 166 -7.77 61.84 4.96
C ALA A 166 -7.26 63.27 5.17
N SER A 167 -6.58 63.86 4.20
CA SER A 167 -6.37 65.30 4.14
C SER A 167 -7.35 65.90 3.13
N SER A 168 -8.55 66.23 3.61
CA SER A 168 -9.37 67.27 3.02
C SER A 168 -8.72 68.62 3.30
N GLY A 169 -8.30 69.34 2.26
CA GLY A 169 -7.71 70.68 2.40
C GLY A 169 -7.66 71.41 1.07
N SER A 170 -8.74 72.12 0.77
CA SER A 170 -8.88 73.15 -0.27
C SER A 170 -7.78 74.22 -0.15
N GLY A 171 -7.21 74.67 -1.28
CA GLY A 171 -6.27 75.79 -1.30
C GLY A 171 -5.62 76.01 -2.66
N SER A 172 -6.32 76.79 -3.50
CA SER A 172 -5.83 77.61 -4.62
C SER A 172 -4.32 77.66 -4.89
N ASP A 173 -3.92 77.30 -6.11
CA ASP A 173 -2.95 78.11 -6.86
C ASP A 173 -3.19 78.01 -8.38
N MET A 174 -3.71 79.11 -8.94
CA MET A 174 -3.73 79.38 -10.37
C MET A 174 -2.33 79.87 -10.76
N GLY A 175 -1.49 78.98 -11.30
CA GLY A 175 -0.15 79.30 -11.78
C GLY A 175 0.06 78.92 -13.23
N PHE A 176 -0.14 79.89 -14.12
CA PHE A 176 0.24 79.89 -15.54
C PHE A 176 1.71 79.47 -15.71
N ASN A 177 2.03 78.49 -16.55
CA ASN A 177 3.40 78.22 -16.98
C ASN A 177 3.50 78.28 -18.51
N ILE A 178 3.74 79.49 -19.02
CA ILE A 178 4.23 79.73 -20.39
C ILE A 178 5.74 79.50 -20.39
N GLY A 179 6.21 78.75 -21.40
CA GLY A 179 7.59 78.70 -21.84
C GLY A 179 8.20 77.31 -21.61
N LYS A 180 8.85 76.67 -22.56
CA LYS A 180 9.61 77.20 -23.69
C LYS A 180 10.13 75.98 -24.47
N ASP A 181 9.43 75.59 -25.53
CA ASP A 181 10.02 74.76 -26.60
C ASP A 181 10.50 75.71 -27.70
N LEU A 182 11.80 75.98 -27.73
CA LEU A 182 12.52 76.57 -28.86
C LEU A 182 13.90 75.91 -28.93
N GLY A 183 14.09 75.12 -29.97
CA GLY A 183 15.29 74.40 -30.36
C GLY A 183 14.96 73.42 -31.47
#